data_AF-A0A6G1KVE6-F1
#
_entry.id   AF-A0A6G1KVE6-F1
#
_cell.length_a   1.000
_cell.length_b   1.000
_cell.length_c   1.000
_cell.angle_alpha   90.00
_cell.angle_beta   90.00
_cell.angle_gamma   90.00
#
_symmetry.space_group_name_H-M   'P 1'
#
loop_
_entity.id
_entity.type
_entity.pdbx_description
1 polymer ?
#
loop_
_entity_poly.entity_id
_entity_poly.type
_entity_poly.pdbx_seq_one_letter_code
_entity_poly.pdbx_strand_id
1 'polypeptide(L)'
;MAYALYQQTSPSGNEALAVENLINMRVIEALPTIGSISLSDLSNITSTHPDVLHRLLQLAIVAGFLHQTRTGEYAHTASSIQHTSGCSALMEILGEQNDEPRVRTLKRKRRVISQA
;
A
#
# COMPACT_ATOMS: atom_id res chain seq x y z
N MET A 1 1.13 -28.54 16.29
CA MET A 1 2.25 -27.57 16.41
C MET A 1 2.52 -27.06 14.99
N ALA A 2 1.81 -26.07 14.45
CA ALA A 2 1.93 -24.63 14.72
C ALA A 2 3.40 -24.21 14.87
N TYR A 3 4.04 -23.76 13.80
CA TYR A 3 4.34 -22.35 13.56
C TYR A 3 4.50 -22.15 12.05
N ALA A 4 3.53 -21.45 11.46
CA ALA A 4 3.67 -20.87 10.14
C ALA A 4 4.86 -19.91 10.20
N LEU A 5 5.95 -20.28 9.53
CA LEU A 5 6.99 -19.34 9.15
C LEU A 5 6.32 -18.33 8.22
N TYR A 6 5.86 -17.21 8.80
CA TYR A 6 5.69 -15.97 8.07
C TYR A 6 7.08 -15.62 7.52
N GLN A 7 7.43 -16.19 6.37
CA GLN A 7 8.49 -15.63 5.57
C GLN A 7 8.00 -14.24 5.18
N GLN A 8 8.51 -13.23 5.88
CA GLN A 8 8.64 -11.90 5.33
C GLN A 8 9.61 -12.04 4.14
N THR A 9 9.12 -12.54 3.02
CA THR A 9 9.84 -12.43 1.76
C THR A 9 9.80 -10.96 1.41
N SER A 10 10.89 -10.24 1.73
CA SER A 10 11.12 -8.92 1.17
C SER A 10 10.91 -9.05 -0.34
N PRO A 11 10.07 -8.21 -0.95
CA PRO A 11 9.71 -8.40 -2.34
C PRO A 11 11.00 -8.45 -3.16
N SER A 12 11.17 -9.49 -3.97
CA SER A 12 12.30 -9.57 -4.87
C SER A 12 12.34 -8.30 -5.73
N GLY A 13 13.51 -7.85 -6.23
CA GLY A 13 13.60 -6.57 -6.95
C GLY A 13 12.58 -6.43 -8.10
N ASN A 14 12.16 -7.55 -8.69
CA ASN A 14 11.15 -7.61 -9.74
C ASN A 14 9.71 -7.37 -9.25
N GLU A 15 9.39 -7.76 -8.02
CA GLU A 15 8.09 -7.54 -7.40
C GLU A 15 7.87 -6.07 -7.06
N ALA A 16 8.90 -5.40 -6.52
CA ALA A 16 8.85 -3.96 -6.28
C ALA A 16 8.67 -3.16 -7.58
N LEU A 17 9.43 -3.52 -8.62
CA LEU A 17 9.28 -2.93 -9.96
C LEU A 17 7.90 -3.21 -10.57
N ALA A 18 7.32 -4.39 -10.32
CA ALA A 18 5.97 -4.69 -10.81
C ALA A 18 4.92 -3.81 -10.14
N VAL A 19 4.98 -3.64 -8.82
CA VAL A 19 4.08 -2.74 -8.08
C VAL A 19 4.22 -1.30 -8.55
N GLU A 20 5.44 -0.80 -8.72
CA GLU A 20 5.70 0.54 -9.24
C GLU A 20 5.10 0.74 -10.64
N ASN A 21 5.30 -0.24 -11.54
CA ASN A 21 4.70 -0.19 -12.88
C ASN A 21 3.17 -0.18 -12.84
N LEU A 22 2.55 -0.99 -11.97
CA LEU A 22 1.10 -1.01 -11.81
C LEU A 22 0.54 0.34 -11.31
N ILE A 23 1.28 1.03 -10.43
CA ILE A 23 0.94 2.38 -9.97
C ILE A 23 1.06 3.38 -11.13
N ASN A 24 2.19 3.37 -11.86
CA ASN A 24 2.43 4.28 -12.99
C ASN A 24 1.41 4.11 -14.13
N MET A 25 0.95 2.88 -14.36
CA MET A 25 -0.10 2.56 -15.34
C MET A 25 -1.53 2.80 -14.82
N ARG A 26 -1.69 3.33 -13.60
CA ARG A 26 -2.98 3.58 -12.95
C ARG A 26 -3.88 2.34 -12.84
N VAL A 27 -3.28 1.14 -12.83
CA VAL A 27 -4.00 -0.12 -12.64
C VAL A 27 -4.64 -0.17 -11.25
N ILE A 28 -3.95 0.40 -10.25
CA ILE A 28 -4.43 0.49 -8.87
C ILE A 28 -5.65 1.40 -8.75
N GLU A 29 -5.76 2.44 -9.58
CA GLU A 29 -6.94 3.31 -9.62
C GLU A 29 -8.11 2.68 -10.39
N ALA A 30 -7.80 1.82 -11.37
CA ALA A 30 -8.79 1.11 -12.18
C ALA A 30 -9.44 -0.08 -11.44
N LEU A 31 -8.80 -0.57 -10.37
CA LEU A 31 -9.35 -1.62 -9.52
C LEU A 31 -10.48 -1.06 -8.64
N PRO A 32 -11.61 -1.78 -8.49
CA PRO A 32 -12.68 -1.35 -7.61
C PRO A 32 -12.24 -1.45 -6.14
N THR A 33 -12.44 -0.37 -5.37
CA THR A 33 -12.11 -0.34 -3.92
C THR A 33 -12.87 -1.41 -3.13
N ILE A 34 -14.07 -1.76 -3.59
CA ILE A 34 -14.91 -2.81 -3.03
C ILE A 34 -15.29 -3.75 -4.18
N GLY A 35 -14.88 -5.02 -4.08
CA GLY A 35 -15.18 -6.05 -5.08
C GLY A 35 -13.93 -6.51 -5.84
N SER A 36 -14.16 -7.08 -7.01
CA SER A 36 -13.14 -7.65 -7.88
C SER A 36 -13.41 -7.28 -9.34
N ILE A 37 -12.38 -7.35 -10.18
CA ILE A 37 -12.46 -7.06 -11.62
C ILE A 37 -11.76 -8.14 -12.45
N SER A 38 -12.30 -8.43 -13.62
CA SER A 38 -11.70 -9.37 -14.56
C SER A 38 -10.42 -8.80 -15.22
N LEU A 39 -9.52 -9.67 -15.67
CA LEU A 39 -8.34 -9.25 -16.43
C LEU A 39 -8.72 -8.45 -17.68
N SER A 40 -9.76 -8.91 -18.39
CA SER A 40 -10.22 -8.33 -19.65
C SER A 40 -10.73 -6.92 -19.45
N ASP A 41 -11.56 -6.69 -18.43
CA ASP A 41 -12.08 -5.37 -18.12
C ASP A 41 -10.95 -4.43 -17.66
N LEU A 42 -10.03 -4.93 -16.84
CA LEU A 42 -8.89 -4.15 -16.39
C LEU A 42 -7.94 -3.77 -17.54
N SER A 43 -7.71 -4.70 -18.48
CA SER A 43 -6.95 -4.47 -19.71
C SER A 43 -7.60 -3.39 -20.59
N ASN A 44 -8.93 -3.42 -20.72
CA ASN A 44 -9.68 -2.42 -21.47
C ASN A 44 -9.60 -1.03 -20.84
N ILE A 45 -9.76 -0.94 -19.50
CA ILE A 45 -9.70 0.34 -18.77
C ILE A 45 -8.31 0.96 -18.85
N THR A 46 -7.28 0.14 -18.69
CA THR A 46 -5.88 0.60 -18.65
C THR A 46 -5.24 0.67 -20.03
N SER A 47 -5.95 0.29 -21.09
CA SER A 47 -5.44 0.17 -22.46
C SER A 47 -4.11 -0.59 -22.54
N THR A 48 -3.95 -1.60 -21.67
CA THR A 48 -2.71 -2.37 -21.52
C THR A 48 -2.93 -3.79 -22.02
N HIS A 49 -1.93 -4.36 -22.71
CA HIS A 49 -2.03 -5.71 -23.25
C HIS A 49 -2.25 -6.75 -22.12
N PRO A 50 -3.23 -7.67 -22.26
CA PRO A 50 -3.64 -8.56 -21.17
C PRO A 50 -2.52 -9.46 -20.66
N ASP A 51 -1.64 -9.95 -21.54
CA ASP A 51 -0.53 -10.82 -21.13
C ASP A 51 0.51 -10.10 -20.25
N VAL A 52 0.82 -8.84 -20.58
CA VAL A 52 1.76 -8.01 -19.81
C VAL A 52 1.15 -7.68 -18.46
N LEU A 53 -0.12 -7.27 -18.48
CA LEU A 53 -0.88 -6.95 -17.28
C LEU A 53 -0.97 -8.17 -16.35
N HIS A 54 -1.29 -9.34 -16.90
CA HIS A 54 -1.37 -10.59 -16.14
C HIS A 54 -0.04 -10.93 -15.45
N ARG A 55 1.10 -10.77 -16.14
CA ARG A 55 2.42 -11.03 -15.56
C ARG A 55 2.73 -10.09 -14.39
N LEU A 56 2.41 -8.80 -14.53
CA LEU A 56 2.63 -7.81 -13.48
C LEU A 56 1.70 -8.03 -12.28
N LEU A 57 0.44 -8.37 -12.54
CA LEU A 57 -0.52 -8.72 -11.49
C LEU A 57 -0.10 -9.97 -10.72
N GLN A 58 0.43 -10.99 -11.40
CA GLN A 58 0.97 -12.18 -10.73
C GLN A 58 2.14 -11.83 -9.79
N LEU A 59 3.07 -10.98 -10.24
CA LEU A 59 4.16 -10.51 -9.37
C LEU A 59 3.62 -9.71 -8.17
N ALA A 60 2.62 -8.87 -8.38
CA ALA A 60 1.96 -8.13 -7.29
C ALA A 60 1.20 -9.04 -6.32
N ILE A 61 0.64 -10.16 -6.78
CA ILE A 61 0.02 -11.17 -5.92
C ILE A 61 1.07 -11.91 -5.09
N VAL A 62 2.18 -12.31 -5.72
CA VAL A 62 3.30 -12.96 -5.02
C VAL A 62 3.90 -12.03 -3.96
N ALA A 63 3.98 -10.72 -4.25
CA ALA A 63 4.40 -9.69 -3.30
C ALA A 63 3.39 -9.45 -2.16
N GLY A 64 2.21 -10.05 -2.21
CA GLY A 64 1.11 -9.81 -1.25
C GLY A 64 0.43 -8.45 -1.41
N PHE A 65 0.68 -7.74 -2.52
CA PHE A 65 0.10 -6.42 -2.79
C PHE A 65 -1.33 -6.53 -3.34
N LEU A 66 -1.62 -7.53 -4.16
CA LEU A 66 -2.98 -7.78 -4.71
C LEU A 66 -3.48 -9.18 -4.32
N HIS A 67 -4.79 -9.36 -4.37
CA HIS A 67 -5.43 -10.66 -4.15
C HIS A 67 -6.13 -11.13 -5.43
N GLN A 68 -5.97 -12.41 -5.76
CA GLN A 68 -6.79 -13.05 -6.79
C GLN A 68 -7.87 -13.90 -6.12
N THR A 69 -9.11 -13.61 -6.48
CA THR A 69 -10.30 -14.34 -6.03
C THR A 69 -10.34 -15.76 -6.62
N ARG A 70 -11.20 -16.62 -6.07
CA ARG A 70 -11.37 -18.00 -6.55
C ARG A 70 -11.90 -18.10 -7.99
N THR A 71 -12.55 -17.04 -8.48
CA THR A 71 -13.07 -16.93 -9.85
C THR A 71 -12.01 -16.43 -10.84
N GLY A 72 -10.80 -16.11 -10.36
CA GLY A 72 -9.69 -15.60 -11.18
C GLY A 72 -9.65 -14.09 -11.34
N GLU A 73 -10.57 -13.36 -10.70
CA GLU A 73 -10.64 -11.90 -10.72
C GLU A 73 -9.68 -11.27 -9.69
N TYR A 74 -9.30 -10.02 -9.92
CA TYR A 74 -8.34 -9.29 -9.09
C TYR A 74 -9.04 -8.32 -8.16
N ALA A 75 -8.58 -8.27 -6.92
CA ALA A 75 -9.09 -7.40 -5.87
C ALA A 75 -7.96 -6.77 -5.08
N HIS A 76 -8.26 -5.64 -4.45
CA HIS A 76 -7.32 -4.98 -3.55
C HIS A 76 -7.08 -5.78 -2.26
N THR A 77 -5.85 -5.68 -1.76
CA THR A 77 -5.51 -5.93 -0.34
C THR A 77 -5.52 -4.62 0.44
N ALA A 78 -5.50 -4.70 1.77
CA ALA A 78 -5.40 -3.54 2.66
C ALA A 78 -4.23 -2.61 2.30
N SER A 79 -3.08 -3.17 1.87
CA SER A 79 -1.90 -2.39 1.47
C SER A 79 -2.10 -1.66 0.14
N SER A 80 -2.72 -2.31 -0.85
CA SER A 80 -2.96 -1.67 -2.16
C SER A 80 -4.03 -0.57 -2.12
N ILE A 81 -5.01 -0.63 -1.20
CA ILE A 81 -6.04 0.41 -1.06
C ILE A 81 -5.40 1.76 -0.68
N GLN A 82 -4.35 1.75 0.13
CA GLN A 82 -3.64 2.97 0.54
C GLN A 82 -3.02 3.74 -0.63
N HIS A 83 -2.78 3.06 -1.75
CA HIS A 83 -2.18 3.62 -2.96
C HIS A 83 -3.23 4.12 -3.96
N THR A 84 -4.52 3.96 -3.65
CA THR A 84 -5.58 4.61 -4.42
C THR A 84 -5.62 6.09 -4.06
N SER A 85 -5.75 6.95 -5.06
CA SER A 85 -5.80 8.41 -4.90
C SER A 85 -6.97 8.89 -4.02
N GLY A 86 -7.95 8.03 -3.72
CA GLY A 86 -9.01 8.28 -2.73
C GLY A 86 -8.59 8.10 -1.26
N CYS A 87 -7.53 7.35 -0.96
CA CYS A 87 -7.10 7.08 0.42
C CYS A 87 -6.15 8.14 0.98
N SER A 88 -5.37 8.84 0.15
CA SER A 88 -4.54 9.97 0.62
C SER A 88 -5.39 11.12 1.18
N ALA A 89 -6.51 11.44 0.53
CA ALA A 89 -7.40 12.50 1.00
C ALA A 89 -8.07 12.15 2.35
N LEU A 90 -8.40 10.88 2.59
CA LEU A 90 -8.95 10.44 3.87
C LEU A 90 -7.88 10.27 4.95
N MET A 91 -6.65 9.89 4.62
CA MET A 91 -5.55 9.77 5.59
C MET A 91 -5.03 11.13 6.06
N GLU A 92 -5.07 12.16 5.18
CA GLU A 92 -4.83 13.56 5.57
C GLU A 92 -5.91 14.09 6.53
N ILE A 93 -7.17 13.68 6.33
CA ILE A 93 -8.31 14.15 7.14
C ILE A 93 -8.46 13.36 8.45
N LEU A 94 -8.08 12.08 8.50
CA LEU A 94 -8.34 11.18 9.63
C LEU A 94 -7.12 10.79 10.47
N GLY A 95 -5.92 11.28 10.17
CA GLY A 95 -4.76 11.34 11.09
C GLY A 95 -4.46 10.10 11.96
N GLU A 96 -3.38 9.38 11.65
CA GLU A 96 -2.65 8.58 12.65
C GLU A 96 -1.28 9.21 12.88
N GLN A 97 -1.21 10.01 13.96
CA GLN A 97 0.03 10.38 14.63
C GLN A 97 0.64 9.11 15.20
N ASN A 98 1.72 8.62 14.61
CA ASN A 98 2.56 7.62 15.26
C ASN A 98 3.37 8.38 16.33
N ASP A 99 2.94 8.28 17.59
CA ASP A 99 3.61 8.84 18.77
C ASP A 99 5.02 8.22 18.92
N GLU A 100 6.01 8.85 18.31
CA GLU A 100 7.42 8.61 18.60
C GLU A 100 7.71 9.15 20.02
N PRO A 101 8.22 8.36 20.98
CA PRO A 101 8.49 8.85 22.32
C PRO A 101 9.75 9.73 22.28
N ARG A 102 9.56 11.01 21.96
CA ARG A 102 10.61 12.02 22.10
C ARG A 102 10.93 12.20 23.58
N VAL A 103 12.01 11.54 24.01
CA VAL A 103 12.67 11.74 25.31
C VAL A 103 13.01 13.23 25.44
N ARG A 104 12.13 14.00 26.08
CA ARG A 104 12.35 15.41 26.39
C ARG A 104 13.34 15.48 27.54
N THR A 105 14.61 15.71 27.22
CA THR A 105 15.61 16.13 28.20
C THR A 105 15.18 17.48 28.81
N LEU A 106 14.72 17.42 30.06
CA LEU A 106 14.42 18.58 30.90
C LEU A 106 15.72 19.34 31.24
N LYS A 107 16.06 20.39 30.48
CA LYS A 107 16.98 21.43 30.98
C LYS A 107 16.22 22.33 31.96
N ARG A 108 16.34 21.96 33.23
CA ARG A 108 15.79 22.62 34.41
C ARG A 108 16.56 23.93 34.68
N LYS A 109 15.80 24.97 35.09
CA LYS A 109 16.17 25.98 36.13
C LYS A 109 17.21 27.04 35.66
N ARG A 110 17.02 28.36 35.77
CA ARG A 110 16.25 29.22 36.68
C ARG A 110 15.93 30.55 36.00
N ARG A 111 14.70 31.04 36.19
CA ARG A 111 14.38 32.47 36.19
C ARG A 111 14.16 32.83 37.66
N VAL A 112 14.91 33.80 38.19
CA VAL A 112 14.52 34.49 39.42
C VAL A 112 14.58 35.98 39.09
N ILE A 113 13.51 36.66 39.48
CA ILE A 113 13.13 38.02 39.14
C ILE A 113 13.34 38.88 40.40
N SER A 114 13.89 40.08 40.20
CA SER A 114 13.56 41.36 40.87
C SER A 114 14.12 41.73 42.27
N GLN A 115 14.69 42.94 42.27
CA GLN A 115 14.65 44.06 43.24
C GLN A 115 15.33 43.95 44.62
N ALA A 116 16.31 44.83 44.85
CA ALA A 116 16.17 46.03 45.69
C ALA A 116 17.19 47.09 45.24
#